data_AF-A0A0A1P8X2-F1
#
_entry.id   AF-A0A0A1P8X2-F1
#
_cell.length_a   1.000
_cell.length_b   1.000
_cell.length_c   1.000
_cell.angle_alpha   90.00
_cell.angle_beta   90.00
_cell.angle_gamma   90.00
#
_symmetry.space_group_name_H-M   'P 1'
#
loop_
_entity.id
_entity.type
_entity.pdbx_description
1 polymer ?
#
loop_
_entity_poly.entity_id
_entity_poly.type
_entity_poly.pdbx_seq_one_letter_code
_entity_poly.pdbx_strand_id
1 'polypeptide(L)'
;MSARDQMQYVKVVMILCSSFFAYGSFWSDWSFDYYFLWANLSEHPNAVSRATLYYTNQLHAPNIIKYIPFANLMIAAVGFAAGLANMTDGNILFDGASLVLMLFALSTYASSVRPAMKIISETVDEKEIISSLKNIAAAHFIIVLAITGIIGLQITYYIVTKRADNAELAALKKEAEVKKTN
;
A
#
# COMPACT_ATOMS: atom_id res chain seq x y z
N MET A 1 28.64 8.38 1.32
CA MET A 1 27.28 8.15 1.84
C MET A 1 27.44 7.50 3.20
N SER A 2 26.91 8.12 4.26
CA SER A 2 27.02 7.59 5.62
C SER A 2 26.21 6.29 5.76
N ALA A 3 26.56 5.44 6.72
CA ALA A 3 25.77 4.25 7.06
C ALA A 3 24.31 4.62 7.42
N ARG A 4 24.12 5.79 8.03
CA ARG A 4 22.80 6.37 8.33
C ARG A 4 22.00 6.64 7.05
N ASP A 5 22.61 7.23 6.04
CA ASP A 5 21.97 7.58 4.77
C ASP A 5 21.59 6.32 4.00
N GLN A 6 22.50 5.33 3.95
CA GLN A 6 22.22 4.02 3.37
C GLN A 6 20.98 3.37 4.00
N MET A 7 20.87 3.41 5.33
CA MET A 7 19.70 2.91 6.03
C MET A 7 18.42 3.67 5.67
N GLN A 8 18.48 5.01 5.50
CA GLN A 8 17.32 5.80 5.07
C GLN A 8 16.87 5.44 3.64
N TYR A 9 17.79 5.18 2.72
CA TYR A 9 17.44 4.74 1.37
C TYR A 9 16.87 3.31 1.37
N VAL A 10 17.46 2.40 2.14
CA VAL A 10 16.99 1.01 2.24
C VAL A 10 15.57 0.95 2.79
N LYS A 11 15.22 1.71 3.84
CA LYS A 11 13.84 1.71 4.36
C LYS A 11 12.82 2.14 3.29
N VAL A 12 13.13 3.18 2.50
CA VAL A 12 12.22 3.70 1.47
C VAL A 12 12.02 2.65 0.40
N VAL A 13 13.09 1.96 -0.02
CA VAL A 13 13.01 0.86 -0.99
C VAL A 13 12.15 -0.28 -0.44
N MET A 14 12.31 -0.66 0.83
CA MET A 14 11.51 -1.71 1.45
C MET A 14 10.02 -1.36 1.48
N ILE A 15 9.69 -0.13 1.91
CA ILE A 15 8.30 0.34 1.98
C ILE A 15 7.70 0.41 0.58
N LEU A 16 8.40 1.04 -0.39
CA LEU A 16 7.91 1.16 -1.77
C LEU A 16 7.73 -0.19 -2.44
N CYS A 17 8.69 -1.11 -2.30
CA CYS A 17 8.60 -2.46 -2.86
C CYS A 17 7.35 -3.18 -2.34
N SER A 18 7.11 -3.11 -1.03
CA SER A 18 5.93 -3.73 -0.42
C SER A 18 4.62 -3.06 -0.85
N SER A 19 4.60 -1.72 -0.94
CA SER A 19 3.44 -0.97 -1.44
C SER A 19 3.11 -1.29 -2.90
N PHE A 20 4.11 -1.40 -3.79
CA PHE A 20 3.87 -1.77 -5.19
C PHE A 20 3.38 -3.21 -5.35
N PHE A 21 3.89 -4.14 -4.54
CA PHE A 21 3.37 -5.51 -4.51
C PHE A 21 1.88 -5.54 -4.09
N ALA A 22 1.54 -4.83 -3.01
CA ALA A 22 0.17 -4.74 -2.54
C ALA A 22 -0.74 -4.06 -3.58
N TYR A 23 -0.26 -2.97 -4.19
CA TYR A 23 -0.96 -2.27 -5.26
C TYR A 23 -1.26 -3.22 -6.44
N GLY A 24 -0.27 -4.00 -6.90
CA GLY A 24 -0.47 -4.96 -7.98
C GLY A 24 -1.47 -6.07 -7.62
N SER A 25 -1.53 -6.47 -6.35
CA SER A 25 -2.52 -7.45 -5.88
C SER A 25 -3.94 -6.91 -6.00
N PHE A 26 -4.22 -5.72 -5.44
CA PHE A 26 -5.53 -5.08 -5.56
C PHE A 26 -5.86 -4.64 -6.99
N TRP A 27 -4.85 -4.31 -7.80
CA TRP A 27 -5.04 -4.04 -9.23
C TRP A 27 -5.53 -5.28 -9.98
N SER A 28 -5.12 -6.47 -9.56
CA SER A 28 -5.63 -7.72 -10.15
C SER A 28 -7.10 -7.93 -9.80
N ASP A 29 -7.50 -7.65 -8.54
CA ASP A 29 -8.89 -7.69 -8.07
C ASP A 29 -9.80 -6.70 -8.81
N TRP A 30 -9.24 -5.58 -9.31
CA TRP A 30 -9.96 -4.56 -10.07
C TRP A 30 -10.72 -5.12 -11.28
N SER A 31 -10.22 -6.20 -11.89
CA SER A 31 -10.88 -6.87 -13.03
C SER A 31 -12.29 -7.34 -12.71
N PHE A 32 -12.58 -7.59 -11.43
CA PHE A 32 -13.91 -7.96 -10.93
C PHE A 32 -14.63 -6.75 -10.32
N ASP A 33 -13.92 -5.92 -9.55
CA ASP A 33 -14.51 -4.79 -8.82
C ASP A 33 -15.00 -3.66 -9.71
N TYR A 34 -14.39 -3.47 -10.89
CA TYR A 34 -14.77 -2.44 -11.85
C TYR A 34 -16.27 -2.44 -12.14
N TYR A 35 -16.86 -3.63 -12.29
CA TYR A 35 -18.27 -3.78 -12.64
C TYR A 35 -19.23 -3.30 -11.56
N PHE A 36 -18.79 -3.29 -10.29
CA PHE A 36 -19.64 -2.90 -9.16
C PHE A 36 -19.56 -1.43 -8.81
N LEU A 37 -18.51 -0.74 -9.27
CA LEU A 37 -18.28 0.68 -9.02
C LEU A 37 -18.62 1.55 -10.23
N TRP A 38 -18.28 1.12 -11.45
CA TRP A 38 -18.23 1.99 -12.62
C TRP A 38 -19.05 1.51 -13.81
N ALA A 39 -19.49 0.24 -13.83
CA ALA A 39 -20.26 -0.31 -14.94
C ALA A 39 -21.74 -0.51 -14.60
N ASN A 40 -22.57 -0.58 -15.64
CA ASN A 40 -23.97 -0.99 -15.50
C ASN A 40 -24.06 -2.51 -15.45
N LEU A 41 -24.51 -3.07 -14.31
CA LEU A 41 -24.66 -4.53 -14.18
C LEU A 41 -25.63 -5.14 -15.21
N SER A 42 -26.62 -4.37 -15.68
CA SER A 42 -27.58 -4.82 -16.71
C SER A 42 -26.92 -5.18 -18.04
N GLU A 43 -25.78 -4.55 -18.35
CA GLU A 43 -25.01 -4.82 -19.57
C GLU A 43 -24.05 -6.02 -19.39
N HIS A 44 -23.87 -6.49 -18.16
CA HIS A 44 -22.91 -7.52 -17.79
C HIS A 44 -23.54 -8.60 -16.89
N PRO A 45 -24.41 -9.46 -17.44
CA PRO A 45 -25.15 -10.45 -16.66
C PRO A 45 -24.27 -11.47 -15.93
N ASN A 46 -23.07 -11.73 -16.44
CA ASN A 46 -22.10 -12.67 -15.85
C ASN A 46 -21.12 -12.00 -14.86
N ALA A 47 -21.27 -10.71 -14.55
CA ALA A 47 -20.34 -10.03 -13.63
C ALA A 47 -20.48 -10.56 -12.19
N VAL A 48 -21.72 -10.72 -11.72
CA VAL A 48 -22.03 -11.19 -10.36
C VAL A 48 -21.50 -12.61 -10.16
N SER A 49 -21.87 -13.55 -11.02
CA SER A 49 -21.46 -14.95 -10.89
C SER A 49 -19.93 -15.14 -10.94
N ARG A 50 -19.23 -14.42 -11.81
CA ARG A 50 -17.76 -14.48 -11.91
C ARG A 50 -17.09 -13.92 -10.65
N ALA A 51 -17.53 -12.76 -10.16
CA ALA A 51 -16.96 -12.15 -8.96
C ALA A 51 -17.25 -12.98 -7.70
N THR A 52 -18.46 -13.52 -7.58
CA THR A 52 -18.83 -14.45 -6.50
C THR A 52 -17.91 -15.67 -6.49
N LEU A 53 -17.72 -16.32 -7.64
CA LEU A 53 -16.82 -17.47 -7.75
C LEU A 53 -15.37 -17.09 -7.39
N TYR A 54 -14.88 -15.94 -7.89
CA TYR A 54 -13.54 -15.45 -7.60
C TYR A 54 -13.30 -15.26 -6.09
N TYR A 55 -14.15 -14.49 -5.42
CA TYR A 55 -13.98 -14.18 -3.99
C TYR A 55 -14.25 -15.38 -3.09
N THR A 56 -15.17 -16.26 -3.46
CA THR A 56 -15.40 -17.53 -2.76
C THR A 56 -14.17 -18.46 -2.86
N ASN A 57 -13.57 -18.54 -4.05
CA ASN A 57 -12.34 -19.32 -4.23
C ASN A 57 -11.16 -18.72 -3.45
N GLN A 58 -11.08 -17.40 -3.38
CA GLN A 58 -10.04 -16.72 -2.60
C GLN A 58 -10.19 -17.00 -1.08
N LEU A 59 -11.42 -17.09 -0.58
CA LEU A 59 -11.69 -17.47 0.82
C LEU A 59 -11.24 -18.90 1.12
N HIS A 60 -11.49 -19.84 0.21
CA HIS A 60 -11.11 -21.25 0.31
C HIS A 60 -9.68 -21.56 -0.09
N ALA A 61 -8.92 -20.55 -0.55
CA ALA A 61 -7.53 -20.73 -0.96
C ALA A 61 -6.67 -21.33 0.18
N PRO A 62 -5.71 -22.21 -0.16
CA PRO A 62 -4.76 -22.76 0.81
C PRO A 62 -4.05 -21.66 1.60
N ASN A 63 -3.76 -21.93 2.88
CA ASN A 63 -3.17 -20.93 3.79
C ASN A 63 -1.85 -20.35 3.28
N ILE A 64 -1.07 -21.11 2.49
CA ILE A 64 0.17 -20.63 1.89
C ILE A 64 -0.05 -19.37 1.04
N ILE A 65 -1.14 -19.28 0.27
CA ILE A 65 -1.45 -18.13 -0.57
C ILE A 65 -1.80 -16.91 0.30
N LYS A 66 -2.45 -17.14 1.45
CA LYS A 66 -2.83 -16.10 2.41
C LYS A 66 -1.61 -15.53 3.15
N TYR A 67 -0.51 -16.28 3.27
CA TYR A 67 0.72 -15.82 3.91
C TYR A 67 1.59 -14.92 3.02
N ILE A 68 1.44 -14.99 1.70
CA ILE A 68 2.21 -14.15 0.77
C ILE A 68 1.99 -12.65 1.03
N PRO A 69 0.75 -12.11 1.06
CA PRO A 69 0.53 -10.70 1.34
C PRO A 69 0.94 -10.31 2.77
N PHE A 70 0.87 -11.25 3.73
CA PHE A 70 1.35 -11.02 5.08
C PHE A 70 2.88 -10.88 5.14
N ALA A 71 3.62 -11.77 4.46
CA ALA A 71 5.06 -11.67 4.35
C ALA A 71 5.48 -10.35 3.68
N ASN A 72 4.76 -9.93 2.64
CA ASN A 72 4.96 -8.63 2.02
C ASN A 72 4.75 -7.47 3.01
N LEU A 73 3.71 -7.53 3.85
CA LEU A 73 3.44 -6.54 4.88
C LEU A 73 4.59 -6.45 5.92
N MET A 74 5.19 -7.60 6.27
CA MET A 74 6.34 -7.63 7.18
C MET A 74 7.55 -6.86 6.63
N ILE A 75 7.75 -6.84 5.30
CA ILE A 75 8.81 -6.04 4.68
C ILE A 75 8.57 -4.54 4.91
N ALA A 76 7.33 -4.06 4.71
CA ALA A 76 6.97 -2.68 5.02
C ALA A 76 7.12 -2.38 6.52
N ALA A 77 6.71 -3.30 7.39
CA ALA A 77 6.81 -3.14 8.85
C ALA A 77 8.28 -2.96 9.30
N VAL A 78 9.21 -3.74 8.75
CA VAL A 78 10.64 -3.57 9.04
C VAL A 78 11.15 -2.23 8.53
N GLY A 79 10.71 -1.79 7.34
CA GLY A 79 11.05 -0.47 6.81
C GLY A 79 10.57 0.68 7.72
N PHE A 80 9.32 0.63 8.18
CA PHE A 80 8.78 1.61 9.12
C PHE A 80 9.51 1.58 10.47
N ALA A 81 9.80 0.39 11.01
CA ALA A 81 10.53 0.26 12.27
C ALA A 81 11.95 0.86 12.17
N ALA A 82 12.66 0.59 11.07
CA ALA A 82 13.98 1.17 10.81
C ALA A 82 13.94 2.70 10.67
N GLY A 83 12.89 3.24 10.05
CA GLY A 83 12.67 4.69 9.95
C GLY A 83 12.40 5.35 11.31
N LEU A 84 11.46 4.79 12.07
CA LEU A 84 11.07 5.30 13.38
C LEU A 84 12.19 5.20 14.42
N ALA A 85 13.05 4.18 14.35
CA ALA A 85 14.20 4.05 15.26
C ALA A 85 15.20 5.22 15.16
N ASN A 86 15.27 5.90 14.02
CA ASN A 86 16.16 7.05 13.83
C ASN A 86 15.54 8.39 14.24
N MET A 87 14.22 8.42 14.56
CA MET A 87 13.45 9.56 15.10
C MET A 87 13.80 10.95 14.54
N THR A 88 14.05 11.09 13.23
CA THR A 88 14.18 12.42 12.62
C THR A 88 12.81 13.04 12.38
N ASP A 89 12.71 14.37 12.35
CA ASP A 89 11.43 15.07 12.09
C ASP A 89 10.79 14.60 10.77
N GLY A 90 11.61 14.39 9.74
CA GLY A 90 11.18 13.81 8.47
C GLY A 90 10.64 12.38 8.61
N ASN A 91 11.33 11.51 9.35
CA ASN A 91 10.87 10.14 9.54
C ASN A 91 9.55 10.09 10.33
N ILE A 92 9.41 10.90 11.37
CA ILE A 92 8.18 10.97 12.16
C ILE A 92 7.00 11.41 11.29
N LEU A 93 7.18 12.45 10.47
CA LEU A 93 6.11 12.95 9.60
C LEU A 93 5.76 11.96 8.48
N PHE A 94 6.74 11.53 7.69
CA PHE A 94 6.49 10.74 6.48
C PHE A 94 6.27 9.26 6.79
N ASP A 95 7.07 8.64 7.65
CA ASP A 95 6.90 7.23 8.02
C ASP A 95 5.73 7.06 8.99
N GLY A 96 5.52 8.01 9.92
CA GLY A 96 4.36 7.99 10.83
C GLY A 96 3.03 8.10 10.09
N ALA A 97 2.89 9.06 9.18
CA ALA A 97 1.68 9.16 8.34
C ALA A 97 1.48 7.92 7.46
N SER A 98 2.57 7.37 6.90
CA SER A 98 2.53 6.14 6.12
C SER A 98 2.07 4.94 6.95
N LEU A 99 2.50 4.84 8.21
CA LEU A 99 2.08 3.79 9.13
C LEU A 99 0.59 3.89 9.45
N VAL A 100 0.07 5.10 9.68
CA VAL A 100 -1.37 5.32 9.90
C VAL A 100 -2.18 4.90 8.68
N LEU A 101 -1.75 5.27 7.46
CA LEU A 101 -2.40 4.83 6.23
C LEU A 101 -2.37 3.29 6.06
N MET A 102 -1.26 2.65 6.44
CA MET A 102 -1.14 1.19 6.40
C MET A 102 -2.11 0.53 7.38
N LEU A 103 -2.18 1.01 8.62
CA LEU A 103 -3.12 0.51 9.63
C LEU A 103 -4.56 0.72 9.22
N PHE A 104 -4.87 1.85 8.58
CA PHE A 104 -6.20 2.13 8.03
C PHE A 104 -6.56 1.14 6.91
N ALA A 105 -5.64 0.85 5.99
CA ALA A 105 -5.84 -0.15 4.95
C ALA A 105 -6.07 -1.56 5.52
N LEU A 106 -5.27 -1.97 6.50
CA LEU A 106 -5.41 -3.27 7.17
C LEU A 106 -6.74 -3.38 7.92
N SER A 107 -7.13 -2.32 8.62
CA SER A 107 -8.40 -2.26 9.34
C SER A 107 -9.58 -2.37 8.38
N THR A 108 -9.55 -1.63 7.27
CA THR A 108 -10.56 -1.68 6.21
C THR A 108 -10.70 -3.06 5.59
N TYR A 109 -9.58 -3.74 5.32
CA TYR A 109 -9.58 -5.11 4.82
C TYR A 109 -10.21 -6.08 5.84
N ALA A 110 -9.86 -5.95 7.11
CA ALA A 110 -10.36 -6.81 8.18
C ALA A 110 -11.85 -6.57 8.49
N SER A 111 -12.32 -5.33 8.45
CA SER A 111 -13.69 -4.95 8.82
C SER A 111 -14.69 -5.05 7.67
N SER A 112 -14.25 -4.85 6.43
CA SER A 112 -15.16 -4.73 5.28
C SER A 112 -15.00 -5.87 4.29
N VAL A 113 -13.77 -6.14 3.84
CA VAL A 113 -13.51 -7.15 2.79
C VAL A 113 -13.71 -8.57 3.32
N ARG A 114 -13.05 -8.91 4.43
CA ARG A 114 -13.11 -10.26 5.04
C ARG A 114 -14.53 -10.70 5.39
N PRO A 115 -15.37 -9.88 6.06
CA PRO A 115 -16.75 -10.26 6.36
C PRO A 115 -17.62 -10.38 5.11
N ALA A 116 -17.48 -9.46 4.14
CA ALA A 116 -18.25 -9.52 2.90
C ALA A 116 -17.95 -10.78 2.08
N MET A 117 -16.68 -11.22 2.03
CA MET A 117 -16.32 -12.49 1.38
C MET A 117 -16.97 -13.70 2.06
N LYS A 118 -17.14 -13.68 3.39
CA LYS A 118 -17.86 -14.76 4.10
C LYS A 118 -19.34 -14.77 3.76
N ILE A 119 -19.98 -13.60 3.77
CA ILE A 119 -21.40 -13.47 3.42
C ILE A 119 -21.66 -14.02 2.02
N ILE A 120 -20.86 -13.64 1.03
CA ILE A 120 -20.97 -14.12 -0.36
C ILE A 120 -20.85 -15.64 -0.47
N SER A 121 -20.08 -16.28 0.42
CA SER A 121 -19.88 -17.74 0.43
C SER A 121 -21.01 -18.50 1.12
N GLU A 122 -21.83 -17.85 1.95
CA GLU A 122 -22.84 -18.50 2.80
C GLU A 122 -24.27 -18.24 2.30
N THR A 123 -24.52 -17.08 1.70
CA THR A 123 -25.87 -16.69 1.24
C THR A 123 -26.17 -17.16 -0.18
N VAL A 124 -27.46 -17.35 -0.45
CA VAL A 124 -28.00 -17.64 -1.79
C VAL A 124 -28.79 -16.43 -2.33
N ASP A 125 -29.05 -15.41 -1.50
CA ASP A 125 -29.76 -14.21 -1.93
C ASP A 125 -28.86 -13.33 -2.81
N GLU A 126 -29.23 -13.22 -4.09
CA GLU A 126 -28.51 -12.43 -5.09
C GLU A 126 -28.39 -10.95 -4.67
N LYS A 127 -29.39 -10.37 -3.99
CA LYS A 127 -29.34 -8.97 -3.56
C LYS A 127 -28.27 -8.75 -2.51
N GLU A 128 -28.15 -9.69 -1.57
CA GLU A 128 -27.15 -9.66 -0.50
C GLU A 128 -25.73 -9.88 -1.07
N ILE A 129 -25.59 -10.77 -2.05
CA ILE A 129 -24.34 -10.98 -2.80
C ILE A 129 -23.91 -9.69 -3.50
N ILE A 130 -24.81 -9.05 -4.26
CA ILE A 130 -24.49 -7.81 -4.98
C ILE A 130 -24.10 -6.69 -4.01
N SER A 131 -24.81 -6.56 -2.89
CA SER A 131 -24.48 -5.58 -1.84
C SER A 131 -23.07 -5.82 -1.27
N SER A 132 -22.76 -7.08 -0.97
CA SER A 132 -21.45 -7.48 -0.43
C SER A 132 -20.32 -7.27 -1.44
N LEU A 133 -20.55 -7.58 -2.73
CA LEU A 133 -19.58 -7.34 -3.80
C LEU A 133 -19.29 -5.84 -3.99
N LYS A 134 -20.32 -4.99 -3.91
CA LYS A 134 -20.14 -3.53 -3.91
C LYS A 134 -19.32 -3.05 -2.72
N ASN A 135 -19.54 -3.62 -1.53
CA ASN A 135 -18.77 -3.30 -0.33
C ASN A 135 -17.29 -3.70 -0.47
N ILE A 136 -17.00 -4.88 -1.04
CA ILE A 136 -15.63 -5.32 -1.35
C ILE A 136 -14.95 -4.33 -2.31
N ALA A 137 -15.61 -4.03 -3.42
CA ALA A 137 -15.07 -3.14 -4.44
C ALA A 137 -14.76 -1.73 -3.88
N ALA A 138 -15.68 -1.17 -3.08
CA ALA A 138 -15.47 0.11 -2.42
C ALA A 138 -14.30 0.06 -1.43
N ALA A 139 -14.20 -1.00 -0.63
CA ALA A 139 -13.11 -1.18 0.32
C ALA A 139 -11.74 -1.33 -0.38
N HIS A 140 -11.65 -2.10 -1.46
CA HIS A 140 -10.44 -2.22 -2.27
C HIS A 140 -10.02 -0.87 -2.86
N PHE A 141 -10.97 -0.09 -3.38
CA PHE A 141 -10.69 1.24 -3.90
C PHE A 141 -10.08 2.16 -2.82
N ILE A 142 -10.66 2.17 -1.61
CA ILE A 142 -10.13 2.96 -0.47
C ILE A 142 -8.73 2.48 -0.05
N ILE A 143 -8.51 1.17 -0.02
CA ILE A 143 -7.19 0.59 0.30
C ILE A 143 -6.15 1.02 -0.73
N VAL A 144 -6.47 0.98 -2.03
CA VAL A 144 -5.58 1.43 -3.10
C VAL A 144 -5.25 2.92 -2.97
N LEU A 145 -6.22 3.76 -2.58
CA LEU A 145 -5.96 5.18 -2.30
C LEU A 145 -5.00 5.36 -1.12
N ALA A 146 -5.18 4.59 -0.03
CA ALA A 146 -4.27 4.63 1.11
C ALA A 146 -2.84 4.20 0.73
N ILE A 147 -2.69 3.12 -0.04
CA ILE A 147 -1.40 2.65 -0.56
C ILE A 147 -0.75 3.70 -1.48
N THR A 148 -1.55 4.34 -2.34
CA THR A 148 -1.07 5.42 -3.21
C THR A 148 -0.57 6.61 -2.39
N GLY A 149 -1.25 6.93 -1.28
CA GLY A 149 -0.80 7.92 -0.31
C GLY A 149 0.56 7.57 0.32
N ILE A 150 0.76 6.30 0.71
CA ILE A 150 2.04 5.82 1.22
C ILE A 150 3.14 5.98 0.17
N ILE A 151 2.90 5.56 -1.07
CA ILE A 151 3.87 5.70 -2.17
C ILE A 151 4.25 7.17 -2.37
N GLY A 152 3.25 8.06 -2.40
CA GLY A 152 3.47 9.50 -2.53
C GLY A 152 4.30 10.09 -1.39
N LEU A 153 4.02 9.71 -0.14
CA LEU A 153 4.79 10.15 1.03
C LEU A 153 6.24 9.67 0.97
N GLN A 154 6.48 8.42 0.59
CA GLN A 154 7.83 7.83 0.53
C GLN A 154 8.66 8.40 -0.62
N ILE A 155 8.05 8.66 -1.78
CA ILE A 155 8.70 9.36 -2.90
C ILE A 155 9.04 10.80 -2.49
N THR A 156 8.10 11.49 -1.83
CA THR A 156 8.31 12.86 -1.36
C THR A 156 9.46 12.92 -0.36
N TYR A 157 9.48 12.01 0.61
CA TYR A 157 10.58 11.86 1.56
C TYR A 157 11.92 11.68 0.84
N TYR A 158 12.01 10.76 -0.12
CA TYR A 158 13.24 10.53 -0.89
C TYR A 158 13.71 11.80 -1.62
N ILE A 159 12.81 12.52 -2.28
CA ILE A 159 13.14 13.75 -3.01
C ILE A 159 13.63 14.83 -2.06
N VAL A 160 12.97 15.02 -0.92
CA VAL A 160 13.33 16.03 0.07
C VAL A 160 14.69 15.74 0.67
N THR A 161 14.94 14.50 1.12
CA THR A 161 16.24 14.10 1.69
C THR A 161 17.37 14.26 0.67
N LYS A 162 17.17 13.78 -0.57
CA LYS A 162 18.18 13.91 -1.62
C LYS A 162 18.51 15.36 -1.97
N ARG A 163 17.53 16.26 -1.92
CA ARG A 163 17.74 17.70 -2.13
C ARG A 163 18.56 18.31 -0.99
N ALA A 164 18.30 17.92 0.26
CA ALA A 164 19.07 18.36 1.41
C ALA A 164 20.54 17.91 1.29
N ASP A 165 20.78 16.63 0.99
CA ASP A 165 22.13 16.05 0.81
C ASP A 165 22.93 16.81 -0.28
N ASN A 166 22.28 17.10 -1.41
CA ASN A 166 22.91 17.82 -2.51
C ASN A 166 23.25 19.27 -2.16
N ALA A 167 22.41 19.94 -1.37
CA ALA A 167 22.65 21.31 -0.92
C ALA A 167 23.84 21.39 0.05
N GLU A 168 23.92 20.43 0.98
CA GLU A 168 25.05 20.31 1.91
C GLU A 168 26.36 20.05 1.17
N LEU A 169 26.37 19.13 0.20
CA LEU A 169 27.55 18.83 -0.61
C LEU A 169 28.02 20.05 -1.42
N ALA A 170 27.09 20.86 -1.93
CA ALA A 170 27.42 22.08 -2.65
C ALA A 170 28.05 23.15 -1.73
N ALA A 171 27.59 23.27 -0.49
CA ALA A 171 28.17 24.18 0.50
C ALA A 171 29.60 23.77 0.88
N LEU A 172 29.83 22.49 1.16
CA LEU A 172 31.16 21.95 1.50
C LEU A 172 32.18 22.13 0.37
N LYS A 173 31.75 21.98 -0.90
CA LYS A 173 32.61 22.24 -2.06
C LYS A 173 33.02 23.70 -2.16
N LYS A 174 32.07 24.64 -1.96
CA LYS A 174 32.37 26.08 -1.95
C LYS A 174 33.36 26.44 -0.84
N GLU A 175 33.19 25.90 0.36
CA GLU A 175 34.13 26.11 1.46
C GLU A 175 35.53 25.55 1.16
N ALA A 176 35.61 24.37 0.54
CA ALA A 176 36.87 23.77 0.15
C ALA A 176 37.57 24.55 -0.98
N GLU A 177 36.81 25.16 -1.90
CA GLU A 177 37.35 26.05 -2.92
C GLU A 177 37.91 27.33 -2.31
N VAL A 178 37.17 27.98 -1.41
CA VAL A 178 37.62 29.19 -0.70
C VAL A 178 38.89 28.94 0.12
N LYS A 179 39.04 27.75 0.73
CA LYS A 179 40.26 27.36 1.46
C LYS A 179 41.46 27.05 0.57
N LYS A 180 41.27 26.82 -0.73
CA LYS A 180 42.38 26.58 -1.68
C LYS A 180 42.89 27.86 -2.33
N THR A 181 42.10 28.94 -2.29
CA THR A 181 42.47 30.25 -2.84
C THR A 181 43.11 31.20 -1.81
N ASN A 182 43.14 30.82 -0.53
CA ASN A 182 43.87 31.47 0.55
C ASN A 182 45.11 30.65 0.93
#